data_AF-A0A5B0HL18-F1
#
_entry.id   AF-A0A5B0HL18-F1
#
_cell.length_a   1.000
_cell.length_b   1.000
_cell.length_c   1.000
_cell.angle_alpha   90.00
_cell.angle_beta   90.00
_cell.angle_gamma   90.00
#
_symmetry.space_group_name_H-M   'P 1'
#
loop_
_entity.id
_entity.type
_entity.pdbx_description
1 polymer ?
#
loop_
_entity_poly.entity_id
_entity_poly.type
_entity_poly.pdbx_seq_one_letter_code
_entity_poly.pdbx_strand_id
1 'polypeptide(L)' 'MSKGAKKQRERIGAGEDVIDFDSFEPDYEHACDTCGETPTVTAVKDGEVIYSPGLCGPCCWGMAECLDPATW' A
#
# COMPACT_ATOMS: atom_id res chain seq x y z
N MET A 1 -24.11 -14.66 46.63
CA MET A 1 -24.33 -14.96 45.20
C MET A 1 -23.47 -14.02 44.37
N SER A 2 -22.41 -14.61 43.81
CA SER A 2 -21.55 -14.23 42.69
C SER A 2 -21.41 -12.77 42.23
N LYS A 3 -20.19 -12.26 42.43
CA LYS A 3 -19.57 -11.16 41.69
C LYS A 3 -19.38 -11.60 40.22
N GLY A 4 -20.05 -10.95 39.27
CA GLY A 4 -19.78 -11.08 37.82
C GLY A 4 -19.25 -9.75 37.31
N ALA A 5 -17.93 -9.57 37.24
CA ALA A 5 -17.12 -9.85 36.06
C ALA A 5 -17.26 -8.76 34.99
N LYS A 6 -16.35 -7.80 35.09
CA LYS A 6 -15.98 -6.81 34.09
C LYS A 6 -15.66 -7.53 32.77
N LYS A 7 -16.18 -7.03 31.63
CA LYS A 7 -15.60 -7.33 30.32
C LYS A 7 -15.74 -6.13 29.38
N GLN A 8 -14.85 -5.17 29.65
CA GLN A 8 -14.04 -4.44 28.68
C GLN A 8 -14.38 -4.77 27.21
N ARG A 9 -15.03 -3.83 26.53
CA ARG A 9 -14.99 -3.71 25.07
C ARG A 9 -14.03 -2.57 24.78
N GLU A 10 -12.76 -2.92 24.65
CA GLU A 10 -11.75 -2.05 24.05
C GLU A 10 -12.27 -1.58 22.70
N ARG A 11 -12.49 -0.28 22.59
CA ARG A 11 -12.51 0.39 21.29
C ARG A 11 -11.09 0.31 20.78
N ILE A 12 -10.86 -0.58 19.82
CA ILE A 12 -9.63 -0.57 19.03
C ILE A 12 -9.68 0.75 18.26
N GLY A 13 -8.97 1.75 18.77
CA GLY A 13 -8.64 2.93 18.00
C GLY A 13 -7.61 2.52 16.97
N ALA A 14 -8.06 2.01 15.83
CA ALA A 14 -7.27 2.00 14.62
C ALA A 14 -7.34 3.42 14.03
N GLY A 15 -6.50 4.32 14.57
CA GLY A 15 -6.03 5.45 13.80
C GLY A 15 -5.08 4.90 12.75
N GLU A 16 -5.63 4.24 11.75
CA GLU A 16 -4.92 3.97 10.50
C GLU A 16 -4.98 5.28 9.74
N ASP A 17 -3.85 5.99 9.66
CA ASP A 17 -3.62 7.01 8.65
C ASP A 17 -3.82 6.33 7.29
N VAL A 18 -5.05 6.33 6.81
CA VAL A 18 -5.39 5.94 5.44
C VAL A 18 -4.70 6.99 4.57
N ILE A 19 -3.54 6.63 4.03
CA ILE A 19 -2.84 7.47 3.07
C ILE A 19 -3.74 7.53 1.84
N ASP A 20 -4.46 8.63 1.71
CA ASP A 20 -5.36 8.90 0.59
C ASP A 20 -4.51 9.33 -0.61
N PHE A 21 -4.52 8.51 -1.66
CA PHE A 21 -3.84 8.73 -2.94
C PHE A 21 -4.86 8.76 -4.09
N ASP A 22 -4.55 9.48 -5.16
CA ASP A 22 -5.44 9.57 -6.33
C ASP A 22 -5.22 8.42 -7.30
N SER A 23 -3.97 8.04 -7.57
CA SER A 23 -3.61 7.02 -8.55
C SER A 23 -2.24 6.41 -8.26
N PHE A 24 -1.99 5.22 -8.82
CA PHE A 24 -0.66 4.64 -8.90
C PHE A 24 -0.05 4.95 -10.27
N GLU A 25 1.17 5.47 -10.28
CA GLU A 25 1.93 5.72 -11.50
C GLU A 25 3.19 4.83 -11.57
N PRO A 26 3.57 4.39 -12.78
CA PRO A 26 4.83 3.69 -13.01
C PRO A 26 6.02 4.62 -12.97
N ASP A 27 6.92 4.35 -12.04
CA ASP A 27 8.24 4.95 -11.99
C ASP A 27 9.25 4.03 -12.69
N TYR A 28 9.76 4.50 -13.83
CA TYR A 28 10.78 3.79 -14.63
C TYR A 28 12.21 4.22 -14.28
N GLU A 29 12.38 5.20 -13.38
CA GLU A 29 13.69 5.68 -12.95
C GLU A 29 14.30 4.77 -11.88
N HIS A 30 13.46 4.11 -11.09
CA HIS A 30 13.83 3.18 -10.04
C HIS A 30 13.49 1.73 -10.38
N ALA A 31 14.37 0.81 -9.96
CA ALA A 31 14.18 -0.63 -10.09
C ALA A 31 13.62 -1.23 -8.80
N CYS A 32 12.84 -2.31 -8.93
CA CYS A 32 12.25 -3.02 -7.82
C CYS A 32 13.32 -3.58 -6.87
N ASP A 33 13.24 -3.27 -5.58
CA ASP A 33 14.17 -3.76 -4.57
C ASP A 33 14.11 -5.28 -4.36
N THR A 34 13.03 -5.93 -4.82
CA THR A 34 12.83 -7.38 -4.66
C THR A 34 13.28 -8.18 -5.88
N CYS A 35 12.84 -7.82 -7.09
CA CYS A 35 13.14 -8.58 -8.31
C CYS A 35 14.06 -7.85 -9.30
N GLY A 36 14.31 -6.55 -9.09
CA GLY A 36 15.10 -5.71 -10.00
C GLY A 36 14.38 -5.27 -11.27
N GLU A 37 13.10 -5.61 -11.46
CA GLU A 37 12.32 -5.17 -12.62
C GLU A 37 11.87 -3.71 -12.50
N THR A 38 11.59 -3.11 -13.66
CA THR A 38 11.01 -1.78 -13.81
C THR A 38 9.71 -1.92 -14.62
N PRO A 39 8.68 -1.09 -14.39
CA PRO A 39 8.64 0.04 -13.45
C PRO A 39 8.31 -0.35 -12.00
N THR A 40 8.64 0.54 -11.06
CA THR A 40 8.16 0.50 -9.67
C THR A 40 6.84 1.25 -9.50
N VAL A 41 6.05 0.84 -8.52
CA VAL A 41 4.76 1.46 -8.17
C VAL A 41 5.02 2.70 -7.34
N THR A 42 4.38 3.79 -7.71
CA THR A 42 4.42 5.05 -6.97
C THR A 42 3.01 5.59 -6.79
N ALA A 43 2.62 5.89 -5.55
CA ALA A 43 1.33 6.51 -5.26
C ALA A 43 1.44 8.03 -5.40
N VAL A 44 0.56 8.59 -6.22
CA VAL A 44 0.51 10.01 -6.55
C VAL A 44 -0.79 10.61 -6.00
N LYS A 45 -0.69 11.82 -5.44
CA LYS A 45 -1.82 12.62 -4.99
C LYS A 45 -1.62 14.06 -5.44
N ASP A 46 -2.64 14.68 -6.04
CA ASP A 46 -2.54 16.05 -6.59
C ASP A 46 -1.34 16.25 -7.56
N GLY A 47 -0.88 15.18 -8.23
CA GLY A 47 0.29 15.20 -9.12
C GLY A 47 1.65 15.16 -8.41
N GLU A 48 1.68 14.96 -7.09
CA GLU A 48 2.90 14.75 -6.30
C GLU A 48 3.01 13.30 -5.83
N VAL A 49 4.22 12.75 -5.90
CA VAL A 49 4.53 11.44 -5.33
C VAL A 49 4.47 11.52 -3.81
N ILE A 50 3.47 10.87 -3.22
CA ILE A 50 3.29 10.86 -1.76
C ILE A 50 3.81 9.57 -1.12
N TYR A 51 3.95 8.49 -1.90
CA TYR A 51 4.45 7.22 -1.40
C TYR A 51 5.08 6.38 -2.51
N SER A 52 6.27 5.85 -2.27
CA SER A 52 7.01 5.01 -3.21
C SER A 52 7.55 3.77 -2.47
N PRO A 53 6.88 2.61 -2.56
CA PRO A 53 7.33 1.39 -1.90
C PRO A 53 8.64 0.81 -2.45
N GLY A 54 9.13 1.26 -3.61
CA GLY A 54 10.31 0.69 -4.26
C GLY A 54 10.07 -0.72 -4.84
N LEU A 55 8.80 -1.09 -5.03
CA LEU A 55 8.39 -2.41 -5.53
C LEU A 55 7.71 -2.26 -6.88
N CYS A 56 7.98 -3.17 -7.82
CA CYS A 56 7.17 -3.30 -9.03
C CYS A 56 5.78 -3.83 -8.71
N GLY A 57 4.83 -3.65 -9.64
CA GLY A 57 3.44 -4.08 -9.43
C GLY A 57 3.28 -5.52 -8.95
N PRO A 58 3.96 -6.53 -9.55
CA PRO A 58 3.88 -7.90 -9.08
C PRO A 58 4.43 -8.10 -7.68
N CYS A 59 5.50 -7.39 -7.30
CA CYS A 59 6.04 -7.47 -5.93
C CYS A 59 5.19 -6.72 -4.91
N CYS A 60 4.47 -5.67 -5.34
CA CYS A 60 3.57 -4.89 -4.49
C CYS A 60 2.25 -5.65 -4.22
N TRP A 61 1.63 -6.21 -5.26
CA TRP A 61 0.30 -6.83 -5.17
C TRP A 61 0.30 -8.36 -5.24
N GLY A 62 1.43 -9.00 -5.59
CA GLY A 62 1.53 -10.45 -5.72
C GLY A 62 0.83 -11.05 -6.95
N MET A 63 0.41 -10.21 -7.90
CA MET A 63 -0.28 -10.64 -9.11
C MET A 63 0.58 -10.38 -10.36
N ALA A 64 0.70 -11.38 -11.22
CA ALA A 64 1.48 -11.26 -12.45
C ALA A 64 0.87 -10.28 -13.46
N GLU A 65 -0.45 -10.06 -13.41
CA GLU A 65 -1.14 -9.07 -14.24
C GLU A 65 -0.69 -7.63 -13.95
N CYS A 66 -0.28 -7.37 -12.70
CA CYS A 66 0.30 -6.08 -12.30
C CYS A 66 1.71 -5.85 -12.88
N LEU A 67 2.23 -6.71 -13.77
CA LEU A 67 3.42 -6.38 -14.54
C LEU A 67 3.17 -5.20 -15.48
N ASP A 68 1.93 -5.05 -15.97
CA ASP A 68 1.56 -3.98 -16.88
C ASP A 68 1.00 -2.77 -16.11
N PRO A 69 1.64 -1.58 -16.21
CA PRO A 69 1.19 -0.39 -15.49
C PRO A 69 -0.18 0.13 -15.86
N ALA A 70 -0.75 -0.28 -17.00
CA ALA A 70 -2.11 0.12 -17.34
C ALA A 70 -3.17 -0.58 -16.47
N THR A 71 -2.76 -1.51 -15.60
CA THR A 71 -3.65 -2.27 -14.70
C THR A 71 -3.59 -1.80 -13.24
N TRP A 72 -2.76 -0.80 -12.93
CA TRP A 72 -2.53 -0.30 -11.57
C TRP A 72 -3.57 0.73 -11.12
#